data_AF-A0A7T4WKB7-F1
#
_entry.id   AF-A0A7T4WKB7-F1
#
_cell.length_a   1.000
_cell.length_b   1.000
_cell.length_c   1.000
_cell.angle_alpha   90.00
_cell.angle_beta   90.00
_cell.angle_gamma   90.00
#
_symmetry.space_group_name_H-M   'P 1'
#
loop_
_entity.id
_entity.type
_entity.pdbx_description
1 polymer ?
#
loop_
_entity_poly.entity_id
_entity_poly.type
_entity_poly.pdbx_seq_one_letter_code
_entity_poly.pdbx_strand_id
1 'polypeptide(L)'
;MAEAVLLAAGIVLVVGTVALLLWRVRDPTWVRDAQLTQNASPVTSLFMLVLGTLLVALASVLGIVLIATGRGIVGWTMACLAVAGLAHVSVSVWIRRRPLP
;
A
#
# COMPACT_ATOMS: atom_id res chain seq x y z
N MET A 1 4.48 -26.25 -4.65
CA MET A 1 5.18 -25.33 -5.59
C MET A 1 4.42 -24.03 -5.81
N ALA A 2 3.13 -24.06 -6.17
CA ALA A 2 2.33 -22.84 -6.40
C ALA A 2 2.31 -21.86 -5.21
N GLU A 3 2.21 -22.35 -3.98
CA GLU A 3 2.20 -21.50 -2.79
C GLU A 3 3.53 -20.76 -2.57
N ALA A 4 4.67 -21.42 -2.79
CA ALA A 4 5.98 -20.79 -2.68
C ALA A 4 6.17 -19.70 -3.75
N VAL A 5 5.67 -19.92 -4.97
CA VAL A 5 5.66 -18.92 -6.04
C VAL A 5 4.78 -17.73 -5.65
N LEU A 6 3.62 -17.97 -5.03
CA LEU A 6 2.73 -16.91 -4.55
C LEU A 6 3.42 -16.02 -3.51
N LEU A 7 4.12 -16.62 -2.54
CA LEU A 7 4.86 -15.87 -1.53
C LEU A 7 6.03 -15.09 -2.15
N ALA A 8 6.78 -15.71 -3.07
CA ALA A 8 7.86 -15.02 -3.79
C ALA A 8 7.33 -13.81 -4.58
N ALA A 9 6.20 -13.97 -5.27
CA ALA A 9 5.52 -12.87 -5.96
C ALA A 9 5.07 -11.77 -4.98
N GLY A 10 4.54 -12.15 -3.80
CA GLY A 10 4.19 -11.20 -2.73
C GLY A 10 5.38 -10.38 -2.25
N ILE A 11 6.53 -11.02 -2.03
CA ILE A 11 7.77 -10.35 -1.63
C ILE A 11 8.24 -9.38 -2.73
N VAL A 12 8.29 -9.84 -3.98
CA VAL A 12 8.68 -9.00 -5.13
C VAL A 12 7.74 -7.79 -5.26
N LEU A 13 6.44 -7.99 -5.06
CA LEU A 13 5.45 -6.92 -5.09
C LEU A 13 5.70 -5.89 -3.98
N VAL A 14 6.01 -6.32 -2.76
CA VAL A 14 6.37 -5.42 -1.67
C VAL A 14 7.63 -4.62 -1.99
N VAL A 15 8.72 -5.31 -2.33
CA VAL A 15 10.01 -4.65 -2.59
C VAL A 15 9.90 -3.69 -3.78
N GLY A 16 9.26 -4.13 -4.86
CA GLY A 16 9.03 -3.31 -6.05
C GLY A 16 8.17 -2.09 -5.75
N THR A 17 7.09 -2.26 -4.98
CA THR A 17 6.22 -1.14 -4.56
C THR A 17 6.99 -0.12 -3.75
N VAL A 18 7.72 -0.56 -2.72
CA VAL A 18 8.48 0.34 -1.84
C VAL A 18 9.58 1.05 -2.62
N ALA A 19 10.34 0.33 -3.45
CA ALA A 19 11.39 0.91 -4.27
C ALA A 19 10.83 1.96 -5.25
N LEU A 20 9.72 1.66 -5.91
CA LEU A 20 9.06 2.59 -6.83
C LEU A 20 8.53 3.83 -6.10
N LEU A 21 7.91 3.67 -4.94
CA LEU A 21 7.45 4.82 -4.14
C LEU A 21 8.61 5.69 -3.65
N LEU A 22 9.70 5.08 -3.17
CA LEU A 22 10.90 5.82 -2.76
C LEU A 22 11.53 6.58 -3.93
N TRP A 23 11.53 5.99 -5.12
CA TRP A 23 11.99 6.66 -6.33
C TRP A 23 11.07 7.82 -6.71
N ARG A 24 9.75 7.62 -6.72
CA ARG A 24 8.75 8.64 -7.05
C ARG A 24 8.73 9.82 -6.08
N VAL A 25 8.86 9.57 -4.78
CA VAL A 25 8.87 10.61 -3.75
C VAL A 25 10.07 11.57 -3.88
N ARG A 26 11.15 11.15 -4.56
CA ARG A 26 12.30 12.02 -4.86
C ARG A 26 12.03 13.01 -6.01
N ASP A 27 11.01 12.77 -6.83
CA ASP A 27 10.65 13.66 -7.93
C ASP A 27 9.65 14.73 -7.44
N PRO A 28 10.07 16.01 -7.34
CA PRO A 28 9.21 17.07 -6.82
C PRO A 28 8.02 17.37 -7.75
N THR A 29 8.15 17.09 -9.05
CA THR A 29 7.06 17.31 -10.01
C THR A 29 5.95 16.30 -9.78
N TRP A 30 6.32 15.02 -9.63
CA TRP A 30 5.36 13.96 -9.30
C TRP A 30 4.65 14.22 -7.97
N VAL A 31 5.36 14.67 -6.93
CA VAL A 31 4.74 15.00 -5.63
C VAL A 31 3.74 16.14 -5.78
N ARG A 32 4.09 17.20 -6.53
CA ARG A 32 3.19 18.34 -6.77
C ARG A 32 1.93 17.90 -7.52
N ASP A 33 2.06 17.13 -8.58
CA ASP A 33 0.93 16.66 -9.38
C ASP A 33 0.01 15.74 -8.58
N ALA A 34 0.58 14.88 -7.73
CA ALA A 34 -0.17 14.07 -6.79
C ALA A 34 -0.94 14.94 -5.77
N GLN A 35 -0.33 16.00 -5.23
CA GLN A 35 -1.03 16.94 -4.35
C GLN A 35 -2.19 17.63 -5.09
N LEU A 36 -1.95 18.14 -6.30
CA LEU A 36 -2.99 18.79 -7.11
C LEU A 36 -4.16 17.85 -7.39
N THR A 37 -3.87 16.59 -7.72
CA THR A 37 -4.89 15.56 -7.97
C THR A 37 -5.74 15.27 -6.71
N GLN A 38 -5.09 15.17 -5.55
CA GLN A 38 -5.81 14.96 -4.28
C GLN A 38 -6.69 16.15 -3.88
N ASN A 39 -6.28 17.36 -4.25
CA ASN A 39 -7.01 18.59 -3.94
C ASN A 39 -8.07 18.96 -4.98
N ALA A 40 -7.96 18.48 -6.22
CA ALA A 40 -8.96 18.69 -7.27
C ALA A 40 -10.31 18.04 -6.92
N SER A 41 -10.28 16.87 -6.28
CA SER A 41 -11.47 16.14 -5.83
C SER A 41 -11.27 15.63 -4.40
N PRO A 42 -11.38 16.50 -3.38
CA PRO A 42 -10.96 16.19 -2.01
C PRO A 42 -11.78 15.07 -1.38
N VAL A 43 -13.09 15.01 -1.68
CA VAL A 43 -14.01 13.97 -1.19
C VAL A 43 -13.66 12.62 -1.79
N THR A 44 -13.54 12.53 -3.12
CA THR A 44 -13.17 11.29 -3.81
C THR A 44 -11.81 10.78 -3.37
N SER A 45 -10.83 11.68 -3.22
CA SER A 45 -9.50 11.33 -2.74
C SER A 45 -9.53 10.82 -1.30
N LEU A 46 -10.33 11.43 -0.42
CA LEU A 46 -10.49 10.96 0.96
C LEU A 46 -11.19 9.60 1.00
N PHE A 47 -12.24 9.41 0.20
CA PHE A 47 -12.95 8.15 0.08
C PHE A 47 -12.02 7.02 -0.37
N MET A 48 -11.21 7.25 -1.41
CA MET A 48 -10.21 6.28 -1.88
C MET A 48 -9.15 5.99 -0.82
N LEU A 49 -8.72 7.00 -0.05
CA LEU A 49 -7.78 6.79 1.06
C LEU A 49 -8.38 5.91 2.15
N VAL A 50 -9.63 6.19 2.57
CA VAL A 50 -10.34 5.39 3.57
C VAL A 50 -10.52 3.95 3.08
N LEU A 51 -10.99 3.78 1.83
CA LEU A 51 -11.14 2.47 1.22
C LEU A 51 -9.82 1.70 1.18
N GLY A 52 -8.73 2.34 0.73
CA GLY A 52 -7.40 1.73 0.72
C GLY A 52 -6.94 1.31 2.13
N THR A 53 -7.20 2.14 3.13
CA THR A 53 -6.87 1.84 4.54
C THR A 53 -7.67 0.64 5.06
N LEU A 54 -8.96 0.56 4.72
CA LEU A 54 -9.82 -0.58 5.09
C LEU A 54 -9.36 -1.87 4.43
N LEU A 55 -8.97 -1.83 3.15
CA LEU A 55 -8.44 -2.99 2.44
C LEU A 55 -7.11 -3.47 3.04
N VAL A 56 -6.23 -2.56 3.43
CA VAL A 56 -4.98 -2.89 4.15
C VAL A 56 -5.29 -3.55 5.50
N ALA A 57 -6.23 -3.01 6.27
CA ALA A 57 -6.64 -3.59 7.55
C ALA A 57 -7.23 -4.99 7.35
N LEU A 58 -8.10 -5.18 6.36
CA LEU A 58 -8.68 -6.47 6.03
C LEU A 58 -7.60 -7.50 5.63
N ALA A 59 -6.67 -7.12 4.74
CA ALA A 59 -5.58 -7.99 4.34
C ALA A 59 -4.68 -8.37 5.53
N SER A 60 -4.45 -7.44 6.45
CA SER A 60 -3.68 -7.68 7.68
C SER A 60 -4.37 -8.70 8.58
N VAL A 61 -5.66 -8.51 8.87
CA VAL A 61 -6.45 -9.42 9.71
C VAL A 61 -6.50 -10.81 9.09
N LEU A 62 -6.77 -10.91 7.79
CA LEU A 62 -6.78 -12.19 7.08
C LEU A 62 -5.41 -12.87 7.12
N GLY A 63 -4.33 -12.12 6.91
CA GLY A 63 -2.97 -12.64 7.00
C GLY A 63 -2.66 -13.24 8.37
N ILE A 64 -2.96 -12.51 9.44
CA ILE A 64 -2.76 -12.96 10.82
C ILE A 64 -3.58 -14.22 11.11
N VAL A 65 -4.87 -14.24 10.77
CA VAL A 65 -5.75 -15.38 10.99
C VAL A 65 -5.27 -16.62 10.22
N LEU A 66 -4.83 -16.45 8.97
CA LEU A 66 -4.32 -17.55 8.16
C LEU A 66 -2.99 -18.10 8.69
N ILE A 67 -2.09 -17.25 9.17
CA ILE A 67 -0.85 -17.69 9.85
C ILE A 67 -1.22 -18.49 11.12
N ALA A 68 -2.12 -17.97 11.95
CA ALA A 68 -2.53 -18.60 13.20
C ALA A 68 -3.23 -19.95 13.00
N THR A 69 -3.94 -20.14 11.88
CA THR A 69 -4.67 -21.37 11.54
C THR A 69 -3.83 -22.38 10.73
N GLY A 70 -2.52 -22.18 10.63
CA GLY A 70 -1.60 -23.11 9.98
C GLY A 70 -1.44 -22.95 8.46
N ARG A 71 -2.09 -21.95 7.86
CA ARG A 71 -1.96 -21.59 6.43
C ARG A 71 -0.85 -20.54 6.23
N GLY A 72 0.35 -20.86 6.71
CA GLY A 72 1.47 -19.91 6.82
C GLY A 72 1.80 -19.18 5.52
N ILE A 73 1.97 -19.89 4.40
CA ILE A 73 2.40 -19.28 3.13
C ILE A 73 1.37 -18.28 2.60
N VAL A 74 0.09 -18.66 2.61
CA VAL A 74 -1.01 -17.79 2.16
C VAL A 74 -1.14 -16.59 3.11
N GLY A 75 -1.02 -16.81 4.42
CA GLY A 75 -1.06 -15.75 5.41
C GLY A 75 0.08 -14.74 5.28
N TRP A 76 1.31 -15.21 5.02
CA TRP A 76 2.46 -14.34 4.72
C TRP A 76 2.30 -13.56 3.41
N THR A 77 1.66 -14.16 2.40
CA THR A 77 1.33 -13.44 1.15
C THR A 77 0.35 -12.30 1.43
N MET A 78 -0.68 -12.54 2.23
CA MET A 78 -1.63 -11.50 2.64
C MET A 78 -0.96 -10.41 3.49
N ALA A 79 0.00 -10.78 4.34
CA ALA A 79 0.81 -9.82 5.08
C ALA A 79 1.67 -8.96 4.14
N CYS A 80 2.27 -9.56 3.10
CA CYS A 80 2.99 -8.80 2.07
C CYS A 80 2.07 -7.80 1.36
N LEU A 81 0.88 -8.23 0.96
CA LEU A 81 -0.12 -7.35 0.35
C LEU A 81 -0.48 -6.17 1.28
N ALA A 82 -0.68 -6.45 2.56
CA ALA A 82 -0.95 -5.43 3.56
C ALA A 82 0.21 -4.42 3.69
N VAL A 83 1.46 -4.87 3.71
CA VAL A 83 2.64 -3.99 3.77
C VAL A 83 2.75 -3.10 2.53
N ALA A 84 2.52 -3.66 1.33
CA ALA A 84 2.53 -2.88 0.09
C ALA A 84 1.42 -1.82 0.07
N GLY A 85 0.22 -2.17 0.52
CA GLY A 85 -0.88 -1.22 0.65
C GLY A 85 -0.63 -0.17 1.72
N LEU A 86 -0.01 -0.54 2.84
CA LEU A 86 0.38 0.40 3.90
C LEU A 86 1.35 1.45 3.37
N ALA A 87 2.35 1.05 2.56
CA ALA A 87 3.26 1.99 1.92
C ALA A 87 2.52 3.03 1.06
N HIS A 88 1.53 2.61 0.27
CA HIS A 88 0.70 3.51 -0.53
C HIS A 88 -0.12 4.48 0.33
N VAL A 89 -0.77 3.97 1.40
CA VAL A 89 -1.56 4.78 2.33
C VAL A 89 -0.66 5.80 3.03
N SER A 90 0.51 5.38 3.51
CA SER A 90 1.48 6.26 4.18
C SER A 90 1.96 7.38 3.27
N VAL A 91 2.34 7.06 2.02
CA VAL A 91 2.75 8.07 1.04
C VAL A 91 1.59 9.02 0.73
N SER A 92 0.38 8.51 0.53
CA SER A 92 -0.80 9.33 0.24
C SER A 92 -1.12 10.30 1.38
N VAL A 93 -1.04 9.84 2.63
CA VAL A 93 -1.21 10.69 3.83
C VAL A 93 -0.09 11.73 3.92
N TRP A 94 1.15 11.34 3.66
CA TRP A 94 2.29 12.24 3.69
C TRP A 94 2.18 13.36 2.64
N ILE A 95 1.79 13.03 1.40
CA ILE A 95 1.53 14.00 0.33
C ILE A 95 0.42 14.98 0.75
N ARG A 96 -0.69 14.46 1.28
CA ARG A 96 -1.83 15.27 1.74
C ARG A 96 -1.49 16.21 2.90
N ARG A 97 -0.54 15.84 3.76
CA ARG A 97 -0.10 16.65 4.92
C ARG A 97 0.90 17.74 4.56
N ARG A 98 1.50 17.70 3.36
CA ARG A 98 2.42 18.75 2.93
C ARG A 98 1.66 20.05 2.68
N PRO A 99 2.25 21.21 3.00
CA PRO A 99 1.67 22.49 2.67
C PRO A 99 1.49 22.62 1.15
N LEU A 100 0.45 23.31 0.74
CA LEU A 100 0.28 23.72 -0.65
C LEU A 100 1.40 24.70 -1.01
N PRO A 101 2.07 24.53 -2.17
CA PRO A 101 2.97 25.54 -2.71
C PRO A 101 2.20 26.80 -3.13
#